data_AF-A0A8B3GQ97-F1
#
_entry.id   AF-A0A8B3GQ97-F1
#
_cell.length_a   1.000
_cell.length_b   1.000
_cell.length_c   1.000
_cell.angle_alpha   90.00
_cell.angle_beta   90.00
_cell.angle_gamma   90.00
#
_symmetry.space_group_name_H-M   'P 1'
#
loop_
_entity.id
_entity.type
_entity.pdbx_description
1 polymer ?
#
loop_
_entity_poly.entity_id
_entity_poly.type
_entity_poly.pdbx_seq_one_letter_code
_entity_poly.pdbx_strand_id
1 'polypeptide(L)'
;MNESPSYYAIIPAGVRYDKQLPQGAKLLYSEITALSSKSGYCWASDQYFMTLYEVGQTTIQRWLRALEDSRYIERHVKYKDGTKEIEKRYIKIRTDPMPKNGNTYSQKRVYPMPKNGQENNTSINKNIRASSTLESDFEKLWKLYPKKIGKKPALAAYKRVMSRKKNPATNRQIQDGIVAYRQLIKSKGTEKRFVKDGSTFFNQEAWNDYLEVVKEERNEQEARKPKFDPKKTAIAMYIDYNSPDRVLEEIQAQGIPINPEDAKRYIAEYDEGRQQA
;
A
#
# COMPACT_ATOMS: atom_id res chain seq x y z
N MET A 1 24.10 25.53 20.77
CA MET A 1 24.37 26.37 21.96
C MET A 1 24.30 25.46 23.17
N ASN A 2 25.30 25.48 24.04
CA ASN A 2 25.22 24.78 25.33
C ASN A 2 24.30 25.59 26.23
N GLU A 3 23.02 25.21 26.27
CA GLU A 3 22.12 25.71 27.28
C GLU A 3 22.41 24.93 28.57
N SER A 4 22.83 25.63 29.63
CA SER A 4 23.06 25.03 30.94
C SER A 4 21.80 25.26 31.79
N PRO A 5 20.88 24.28 31.90
CA PRO A 5 19.70 24.41 32.74
C PRO A 5 20.09 24.59 34.22
N SER A 6 19.19 25.20 34.99
CA SER A 6 19.35 25.30 36.45
C SER A 6 19.42 23.92 37.11
N TYR A 7 20.12 23.83 38.26
CA TYR A 7 20.32 22.56 38.99
C TYR A 7 19.00 21.84 39.34
N TYR A 8 17.91 22.59 39.51
CA TYR A 8 16.57 22.06 39.70
C TYR A 8 15.58 22.76 38.78
N ALA A 9 14.49 22.06 38.45
CA ALA A 9 13.39 22.57 37.66
C ALA A 9 12.13 22.68 38.53
N ILE A 10 11.34 23.75 38.32
CA ILE A 10 10.12 24.01 39.10
C ILE A 10 8.89 23.62 38.28
N ILE A 11 8.01 22.80 38.84
CA ILE A 11 6.68 22.51 38.31
C ILE A 11 5.63 23.09 39.27
N PRO A 12 4.97 24.21 38.94
CA PRO A 12 3.90 24.78 39.75
C PRO A 12 2.75 23.80 39.93
N ALA A 13 2.00 23.94 41.04
CA ALA A 13 0.88 23.06 41.36
C ALA A 13 -0.17 22.96 40.24
N GLY A 14 -0.44 24.08 39.55
CA GLY A 14 -1.34 24.11 38.38
C GLY A 14 -0.92 23.11 37.31
N VAL A 15 0.33 23.19 36.86
CA VAL A 15 0.89 22.28 35.85
C VAL A 15 0.99 20.84 36.38
N ARG A 16 1.44 20.68 37.63
CA ARG A 16 1.63 19.36 38.26
C ARG A 16 0.33 18.56 38.33
N TYR A 17 -0.77 19.20 38.73
CA TYR A 17 -2.05 18.52 38.97
C TYR A 17 -3.05 18.64 37.81
N ASP A 18 -2.73 19.37 36.74
CA ASP A 18 -3.58 19.39 35.55
C ASP A 18 -3.72 17.99 34.95
N LYS A 19 -4.96 17.50 34.89
CA LYS A 19 -5.30 16.16 34.36
C LYS A 19 -5.39 16.14 32.84
N GLN A 20 -5.50 17.29 32.18
CA GLN A 20 -5.55 17.41 30.73
C GLN A 20 -4.15 17.39 30.12
N LEU A 21 -3.11 17.73 30.90
CA LEU A 21 -1.73 17.68 30.43
C LEU A 21 -1.17 16.24 30.40
N PRO A 22 -0.54 15.81 29.29
CA PRO A 22 0.30 14.63 29.27
C PRO A 22 1.43 14.72 30.31
N GLN A 23 1.82 13.62 30.94
CA GLN A 23 2.90 13.63 31.95
C GLN A 23 4.20 14.20 31.39
N GLY A 24 4.60 13.82 30.17
CA GLY A 24 5.79 14.38 29.52
C GLY A 24 5.71 15.88 29.23
N ALA A 25 4.51 16.44 29.05
CA ALA A 25 4.34 17.88 28.90
C ALA A 25 4.65 18.63 30.21
N LYS A 26 4.42 18.01 31.37
CA LYS A 26 4.75 18.59 32.69
C LYS A 26 6.26 18.64 32.90
N LEU A 27 6.97 17.59 32.46
CA LEU A 27 8.43 17.57 32.45
C LEU A 27 8.99 18.60 31.47
N LEU A 28 8.44 18.67 30.26
CA LEU A 28 8.82 19.68 29.28
C LEU A 28 8.65 21.11 29.84
N TYR A 29 7.56 21.38 30.55
CA TYR A 29 7.35 22.67 31.21
C TYR A 29 8.45 22.99 32.23
N SER A 30 8.87 21.99 33.02
CA SER A 30 9.93 22.18 34.01
C SER A 30 11.24 22.57 33.34
N GLU A 31 11.55 21.92 32.22
CA GLU A 31 12.75 22.21 31.44
C GLU A 31 12.70 23.59 30.80
N ILE A 32 11.58 23.96 30.18
CA ILE A 32 11.36 25.31 29.64
C ILE A 32 11.59 26.35 30.75
N THR A 33 11.13 26.09 31.98
CA THR A 33 11.33 26.98 33.13
C THR A 33 12.81 27.09 33.51
N ALA A 34 13.53 25.96 33.58
CA ALA A 34 14.95 25.92 33.88
C ALA A 34 15.79 26.69 32.85
N LEU A 35 15.46 26.53 31.56
CA LEU A 35 16.13 27.19 30.43
C LEU A 35 15.73 28.66 30.27
N SER A 36 14.58 29.06 30.83
CA SER A 36 14.13 30.46 30.85
C SER A 36 14.74 31.28 31.99
N SER A 37 15.43 30.65 32.94
CA SER A 37 15.89 31.27 34.19
C SER A 37 16.71 32.56 34.03
N LYS A 38 17.56 32.65 33.00
CA LYS A 38 18.44 33.81 32.79
C LYS A 38 17.84 34.93 31.93
N SER A 39 16.97 34.60 30.98
CA SER A 39 16.48 35.57 29.97
C SER A 39 14.97 35.82 30.02
N GLY A 40 14.23 35.08 30.85
CA GLY A 40 12.76 35.07 30.85
C GLY A 40 12.16 34.29 29.67
N TYR A 41 12.99 33.76 28.78
CA TYR A 41 12.60 33.04 27.58
C TYR A 41 13.44 31.78 27.41
N CYS A 42 12.82 30.75 26.85
CA CYS A 42 13.49 29.52 26.43
C CYS A 42 13.72 29.58 24.91
N TRP A 43 14.98 29.41 24.51
CA TRP A 43 15.42 29.43 23.10
C TRP A 43 15.71 28.02 22.55
N ALA A 44 15.50 27.00 23.38
CA ALA A 44 15.71 25.61 23.01
C ALA A 44 14.95 25.22 21.75
N SER A 45 15.64 24.51 20.86
CA SER A 45 15.05 23.96 19.65
C SER A 45 14.23 22.70 19.93
N ASP A 46 13.34 22.32 19.01
CA ASP A 46 12.69 21.01 19.05
C ASP A 46 13.71 19.87 19.18
N GLN A 47 14.84 19.98 18.46
CA GLN A 47 15.90 18.98 18.48
C GLN A 47 16.52 18.82 19.86
N TYR A 48 16.66 19.91 20.63
CA TYR A 48 17.14 19.85 22.00
C TYR A 48 16.22 18.99 22.87
N PHE A 49 14.91 19.26 22.85
CA PHE A 49 13.95 18.50 23.65
C PHE A 49 13.78 17.06 23.17
N MET A 50 13.87 16.82 21.86
CA MET A 50 13.84 15.48 21.28
C MET A 50 14.99 14.64 21.81
N THR A 51 16.21 15.19 21.83
CA THR A 51 17.39 14.50 22.36
C THR A 51 17.26 14.31 23.87
N LEU A 52 16.81 15.32 24.62
CA LEU A 52 16.70 15.25 26.09
C LEU A 52 15.72 14.18 26.57
N TYR A 53 14.57 14.05 25.90
CA TYR A 53 13.52 13.12 26.31
C TYR A 53 13.46 11.83 25.48
N GLU A 54 14.35 11.69 24.50
CA GLU A 54 14.39 10.55 23.57
C GLU A 54 13.03 10.30 22.87
N VAL A 55 12.35 11.38 22.47
CA VAL A 55 11.06 11.31 21.78
C VAL A 55 11.09 12.00 20.42
N GLY A 56 10.15 11.60 19.56
CA GLY A 56 9.98 12.23 18.24
C GLY A 56 9.49 13.68 18.30
N GLN A 57 9.80 14.45 17.26
CA GLN A 57 9.40 15.85 17.10
C GLN A 57 7.88 16.06 17.28
N THR A 58 7.06 15.14 16.78
CA THR A 58 5.60 15.30 16.89
C THR A 58 5.11 15.20 18.33
N THR A 59 5.82 14.44 19.18
CA THR A 59 5.52 14.34 20.60
C THR A 59 5.89 15.63 21.32
N ILE A 60 7.07 16.20 21.04
CA ILE A 60 7.44 17.54 21.55
C ILE A 60 6.44 18.61 21.11
N GLN A 61 6.08 18.64 19.82
CA GLN A 61 5.10 19.59 19.29
C GLN A 61 3.71 19.40 19.92
N ARG A 62 3.31 18.16 20.21
CA ARG A 62 2.06 17.87 20.92
C ARG A 62 2.11 18.35 22.37
N TRP A 63 3.23 18.16 23.07
CA TRP A 63 3.41 18.64 24.44
C TRP A 63 3.40 20.17 24.50
N LEU A 64 4.13 20.84 23.59
CA LEU A 64 4.12 22.30 23.46
C LEU A 64 2.70 22.84 23.23
N ARG A 65 1.95 22.25 22.29
CA ARG A 65 0.55 22.63 22.04
C ARG A 65 -0.35 22.44 23.27
N ALA A 66 -0.21 21.32 23.99
CA ALA A 66 -0.99 21.10 25.20
C ALA A 66 -0.73 22.17 26.27
N LEU A 67 0.52 22.61 26.41
CA LEU A 67 0.90 23.70 27.32
C LEU A 67 0.38 25.06 26.84
N GLU A 68 0.38 25.33 25.54
CA GLU A 68 -0.21 26.55 24.95
C GLU A 68 -1.73 26.61 25.12
N ASP A 69 -2.43 25.52 24.76
CA ASP A 69 -3.88 25.40 24.87
C ASP A 69 -4.35 25.54 26.33
N SER A 70 -3.54 25.03 27.27
CA SER A 70 -3.76 25.16 28.71
C SER A 70 -3.24 26.50 29.28
N ARG A 71 -2.75 27.40 28.41
CA ARG A 71 -2.26 28.75 28.75
C ARG A 71 -1.10 28.79 29.74
N TYR A 72 -0.26 27.77 29.76
CA TYR A 72 0.97 27.73 30.58
C TYR A 72 2.16 28.38 29.89
N ILE A 73 2.21 28.34 28.56
CA ILE A 73 3.29 28.93 27.77
C ILE A 73 2.75 29.70 26.56
N GLU A 74 3.59 30.52 25.97
CA GLU A 74 3.38 31.14 24.66
C GLU A 74 4.60 30.91 23.78
N ARG A 75 4.40 30.58 22.50
CA ARG A 75 5.48 30.51 21.51
C ARG A 75 5.43 31.71 20.59
N HIS A 76 6.59 32.31 20.38
CA HIS A 76 6.77 33.50 19.56
C HIS A 76 7.77 33.22 18.43
N VAL A 77 7.51 33.82 17.27
CA VAL A 77 8.37 33.72 16.08
C VAL A 77 8.83 35.12 15.70
N LYS A 78 10.15 35.34 15.68
CA LYS A 78 10.77 36.55 15.15
C LYS A 78 11.19 36.28 13.71
N TYR A 79 10.74 37.12 12.78
CA TYR A 79 11.10 37.06 11.36
C TYR A 79 12.22 38.07 11.07
N LYS A 80 13.04 37.81 10.04
CA LYS A 80 14.03 38.79 9.57
C LYS A 80 13.31 39.97 8.91
N ASP A 81 13.77 41.19 9.19
CA ASP A 81 13.16 42.42 8.69
C ASP A 81 12.93 42.38 7.17
N GLY A 82 11.69 42.66 6.76
CA GLY A 82 11.30 42.69 5.35
C GLY A 82 11.13 41.32 4.68
N THR A 83 11.26 40.21 5.40
CA THR A 83 11.12 38.86 4.82
C THR A 83 10.13 38.00 5.61
N LYS A 84 9.65 36.91 4.99
CA LYS A 84 8.91 35.83 5.68
C LYS A 84 9.86 34.76 6.27
N GLU A 85 11.16 34.99 6.24
CA GLU A 85 12.16 34.05 6.77
C GLU A 85 12.19 34.14 8.30
N ILE A 86 12.13 32.99 8.98
CA ILE A 86 12.15 32.92 10.44
C ILE A 86 13.57 33.17 10.93
N GLU A 87 13.77 34.24 11.69
CA GLU A 87 15.04 34.57 12.32
C GLU A 87 15.25 33.73 13.58
N LYS A 88 14.28 33.75 14.50
CA LYS A 88 14.35 33.02 15.78
C LYS A 88 12.97 32.61 16.28
N ARG A 89 12.92 31.56 17.09
CA ARG A 89 11.72 31.14 17.84
C ARG A 89 12.06 31.11 19.32
N TYR A 90 11.13 31.50 20.17
CA TYR A 90 11.30 31.43 21.61
C TYR A 90 9.99 31.13 22.32
N ILE A 91 10.11 30.59 23.53
CA ILE A 91 9.00 30.20 24.39
C ILE A 91 9.03 31.10 25.62
N LYS A 92 7.88 31.67 25.99
CA LYS A 92 7.68 32.48 27.19
C LYS A 92 6.77 31.72 28.16
N ILE A 93 7.15 31.68 29.44
CA ILE A 93 6.25 31.20 30.50
C ILE A 93 5.17 32.25 30.76
N ARG A 94 3.90 31.85 30.82
CA ARG A 94 2.83 32.78 31.22
C ARG A 94 2.85 32.96 32.74
N THR A 95 2.89 34.22 33.18
CA THR A 95 2.92 34.61 34.59
C THR A 95 1.58 35.12 35.11
N ASP A 96 0.56 35.23 34.24
CA ASP A 96 -0.75 35.73 34.64
C ASP A 96 -1.44 34.76 35.61
N PRO A 97 -2.16 35.25 36.63
CA PRO A 97 -2.94 34.39 37.50
C PRO A 97 -3.97 33.62 36.66
N MET A 98 -3.90 32.29 36.74
CA MET A 98 -4.78 31.38 36.04
C MET A 98 -6.25 31.82 36.23
N PRO A 99 -7.06 32.00 35.16
CA PRO A 99 -8.46 32.32 35.34
C PRO A 99 -9.12 31.21 36.16
N LYS A 100 -9.67 31.59 37.31
CA LYS A 100 -10.56 30.73 38.10
C LYS A 100 -11.77 30.41 37.20
N ASN A 101 -11.88 29.15 36.78
CA ASN A 101 -13.04 28.53 36.14
C ASN A 101 -13.94 29.44 35.28
N GLY A 102 -13.81 29.34 33.95
CA GLY A 102 -14.77 29.91 33.03
C GLY A 102 -14.89 29.05 31.77
N ASN A 103 -15.91 28.20 31.77
CA ASN A 103 -16.38 27.43 30.63
C ASN A 103 -16.38 28.26 29.33
N THR A 104 -15.40 28.09 28.45
CA THR A 104 -15.44 28.67 27.10
C THR A 104 -14.67 27.76 26.15
N TYR A 105 -15.44 26.93 25.45
CA TYR A 105 -15.14 26.18 24.23
C TYR A 105 -13.69 25.68 24.03
N SER A 106 -13.31 24.65 24.77
CA SER A 106 -12.39 23.64 24.24
C SER A 106 -13.22 22.38 23.95
N GLN A 107 -13.42 22.09 22.66
CA GLN A 107 -14.03 20.83 22.22
C GLN A 107 -13.41 19.67 22.99
N LYS A 108 -14.24 18.84 23.62
CA LYS A 108 -13.88 17.60 24.30
C LYS A 108 -12.82 16.82 23.50
N ARG A 109 -11.55 17.02 23.81
CA ARG A 109 -10.45 16.12 23.47
C ARG A 109 -9.83 15.68 24.77
N VAL A 110 -10.48 14.72 25.41
CA VAL A 110 -9.84 13.89 26.44
C VAL A 110 -8.63 13.26 25.74
N TYR A 111 -7.41 13.73 26.04
CA TYR A 111 -6.21 13.10 25.50
C TYR A 111 -6.18 11.65 26.00
N PRO A 112 -6.36 10.65 25.14
CA PRO A 112 -6.31 9.26 25.58
C PRO A 112 -4.89 9.01 26.04
N MET A 113 -4.72 8.69 27.32
CA MET A 113 -3.46 8.17 27.84
C MET A 113 -3.28 6.79 27.21
N PRO A 114 -2.22 6.53 26.43
CA PRO A 114 -2.02 5.22 25.82
C PRO A 114 -1.81 4.19 26.95
N LYS A 115 -2.70 3.20 27.06
CA LYS A 115 -2.37 1.96 27.75
C LYS A 115 -1.46 1.16 26.81
N ASN A 116 -0.22 1.01 27.24
CA ASN A 116 0.84 0.14 26.73
C ASN A 116 1.52 0.52 25.40
N GLY A 117 2.83 0.77 25.52
CA GLY A 117 3.86 0.10 24.72
C GLY A 117 4.16 0.62 23.31
N GLN A 118 5.38 1.13 23.16
CA GLN A 118 6.18 1.31 21.93
C GLN A 118 6.10 2.64 21.17
N GLU A 119 7.29 3.01 20.71
CA GLU A 119 7.87 4.33 20.49
C GLU A 119 7.59 4.95 19.10
N ASN A 120 7.99 6.22 18.99
CA ASN A 120 8.49 6.92 17.80
C ASN A 120 7.51 7.33 16.68
N ASN A 121 7.17 8.62 16.70
CA ASN A 121 6.24 9.29 15.82
C ASN A 121 6.88 10.54 15.21
N THR A 122 7.47 10.37 14.02
CA THR A 122 7.58 11.44 13.00
C THR A 122 7.38 10.89 11.57
N SER A 123 7.51 9.57 11.36
CA SER A 123 7.16 8.90 10.10
C SER A 123 5.65 8.61 9.96
N ILE A 124 4.89 8.65 11.06
CA ILE A 124 3.52 8.12 11.13
C ILE A 124 2.53 8.84 10.22
N ASN A 125 2.57 10.17 10.04
CA ASN A 125 1.50 10.84 9.27
C ASN A 125 1.61 10.60 7.74
N LYS A 126 2.85 10.49 7.20
CA LYS A 126 3.09 10.09 5.81
C LYS A 126 2.89 8.58 5.62
N ASN A 127 3.28 7.78 6.61
CA ASN A 127 3.05 6.34 6.59
C ASN A 127 1.58 5.97 6.80
N ILE A 128 0.76 6.70 7.57
CA ILE A 128 -0.67 6.38 7.74
C ILE A 128 -1.37 6.56 6.40
N ARG A 129 -1.13 7.66 5.69
CA ARG A 129 -1.74 7.89 4.38
C ARG A 129 -1.25 6.86 3.37
N ALA A 130 0.06 6.63 3.28
CA ALA A 130 0.65 5.62 2.40
C ALA A 130 0.20 4.18 2.74
N SER A 131 0.14 3.84 4.03
CA SER A 131 -0.35 2.55 4.53
C SER A 131 -1.82 2.39 4.16
N SER A 132 -2.65 3.40 4.40
CA SER A 132 -4.09 3.36 4.05
C SER A 132 -4.32 3.14 2.55
N THR A 133 -3.50 3.74 1.68
CA THR A 133 -3.53 3.46 0.24
C THR A 133 -3.05 2.04 -0.08
N LEU A 134 -1.98 1.55 0.57
CA LEU A 134 -1.47 0.19 0.39
C LEU A 134 -2.49 -0.87 0.85
N GLU A 135 -3.20 -0.63 1.95
CA GLU A 135 -4.25 -1.53 2.43
C GLU A 135 -5.44 -1.57 1.48
N SER A 136 -5.86 -0.40 0.96
CA SER A 136 -6.91 -0.32 -0.05
C SER A 136 -6.54 -1.08 -1.33
N ASP A 137 -5.30 -0.91 -1.80
CA ASP A 137 -4.84 -1.57 -3.02
C ASP A 137 -4.65 -3.07 -2.83
N PHE A 138 -4.12 -3.48 -1.67
CA PHE A 138 -4.09 -4.89 -1.27
C PHE A 138 -5.51 -5.49 -1.25
N GLU A 139 -6.52 -4.77 -0.75
CA GLU A 139 -7.88 -5.30 -0.69
C GLU A 139 -8.45 -5.59 -2.09
N LYS A 140 -8.12 -4.75 -3.08
CA LYS A 140 -8.50 -4.98 -4.49
C LYS A 140 -7.85 -6.27 -5.02
N LEU A 141 -6.55 -6.45 -4.77
CA LEU A 141 -5.83 -7.66 -5.18
C LEU A 141 -6.33 -8.91 -4.44
N TRP A 142 -6.58 -8.79 -3.14
CA TRP A 142 -7.09 -9.86 -2.29
C TRP A 142 -8.46 -10.36 -2.75
N LYS A 143 -9.33 -9.47 -3.22
CA LYS A 143 -10.64 -9.83 -3.78
C LYS A 143 -10.52 -10.75 -5.00
N LEU A 144 -9.49 -10.57 -5.82
CA LEU A 144 -9.23 -11.35 -7.03
C LEU A 144 -8.68 -12.76 -6.72
N TYR A 145 -8.02 -12.96 -5.58
CA TYR A 145 -7.34 -14.22 -5.28
C TYR A 145 -8.33 -15.36 -4.95
N PRO A 146 -8.17 -16.57 -5.55
CA PRO A 146 -9.15 -17.65 -5.42
C PRO A 146 -9.22 -18.30 -4.02
N LYS A 147 -8.10 -18.37 -3.28
CA LYS A 147 -8.03 -19.02 -1.95
C LYS A 147 -7.56 -18.06 -0.85
N LYS A 148 -8.52 -17.41 -0.20
CA LYS A 148 -8.31 -16.26 0.70
C LYS A 148 -7.92 -16.69 2.13
N ILE A 149 -6.84 -17.45 2.27
CA ILE A 149 -6.31 -17.92 3.57
C ILE A 149 -5.08 -17.10 3.95
N GLY A 150 -5.01 -16.69 5.23
CA GLY A 150 -3.86 -15.95 5.77
C GLY A 150 -3.76 -14.49 5.29
N LYS A 151 -4.86 -13.73 5.35
CA LYS A 151 -4.91 -12.32 4.92
C LYS A 151 -3.86 -11.43 5.62
N LYS A 152 -3.69 -11.58 6.94
CA LYS A 152 -2.72 -10.80 7.73
C LYS A 152 -1.28 -11.00 7.25
N PRO A 153 -0.75 -12.25 7.15
CA PRO A 153 0.59 -12.46 6.61
C PRO A 153 0.71 -12.08 5.13
N ALA A 154 -0.34 -12.25 4.32
CA ALA A 154 -0.34 -11.80 2.92
C ALA A 154 -0.20 -10.27 2.81
N LEU A 155 -0.91 -9.51 3.63
CA LEU A 155 -0.79 -8.03 3.68
C LEU A 155 0.61 -7.60 4.12
N ALA A 156 1.18 -8.28 5.11
CA ALA A 156 2.56 -8.00 5.55
C ALA A 156 3.57 -8.24 4.42
N ALA A 157 3.43 -9.34 3.67
CA ALA A 157 4.25 -9.64 2.52
C ALA A 157 4.10 -8.60 1.40
N TYR A 158 2.86 -8.21 1.09
CA TYR A 158 2.56 -7.15 0.13
C TYR A 158 3.23 -5.82 0.50
N LYS A 159 3.08 -5.37 1.75
CA LYS A 159 3.73 -4.13 2.21
C LYS A 159 5.25 -4.20 2.07
N ARG A 160 5.85 -5.34 2.43
CA ARG A 160 7.29 -5.59 2.33
C ARG A 160 7.81 -5.43 0.89
N VAL A 161 7.09 -5.97 -0.11
CA VAL A 161 7.53 -5.86 -1.51
C VAL A 161 7.32 -4.47 -2.11
N MET A 162 6.28 -3.76 -1.68
CA MET A 162 6.01 -2.38 -2.12
C MET A 162 7.03 -1.38 -1.54
N SER A 163 7.58 -1.65 -0.35
CA SER A 163 8.57 -0.80 0.32
C SER A 163 10.04 -1.18 0.05
N ARG A 164 10.31 -2.16 -0.82
CA ARG A 164 11.68 -2.66 -1.06
C ARG A 164 12.50 -1.60 -1.83
N LYS A 165 13.75 -1.38 -1.42
CA LYS A 165 14.66 -0.39 -2.05
C LYS A 165 15.12 -0.78 -3.46
N LYS A 166 15.24 -2.08 -3.74
CA LYS A 166 15.65 -2.64 -5.03
C LYS A 166 14.49 -3.42 -5.62
N ASN A 167 14.17 -3.16 -6.89
CA ASN A 167 13.08 -3.79 -7.64
C ASN A 167 11.79 -3.96 -6.83
N PRO A 168 11.15 -2.84 -6.40
CA PRO A 168 9.84 -2.92 -5.77
C PRO A 168 8.84 -3.53 -6.75
N ALA A 169 8.00 -4.43 -6.27
CA ALA A 169 6.89 -4.93 -7.06
C ALA A 169 5.87 -3.81 -7.26
N THR A 170 5.21 -3.80 -8.41
CA THR A 170 4.09 -2.91 -8.69
C THR A 170 2.76 -3.64 -8.49
N ASN A 171 1.70 -2.90 -8.15
CA ASN A 171 0.35 -3.47 -8.08
C ASN A 171 -0.05 -4.19 -9.37
N ARG A 172 0.36 -3.66 -10.52
CA ARG A 172 0.10 -4.25 -11.84
C ARG A 172 0.78 -5.61 -11.99
N GLN A 173 2.06 -5.75 -11.63
CA GLN A 173 2.75 -7.03 -11.69
C GLN A 173 2.08 -8.10 -10.83
N ILE A 174 1.69 -7.75 -9.61
CA ILE A 174 1.00 -8.68 -8.71
C ILE A 174 -0.38 -9.04 -9.27
N GLN A 175 -1.12 -8.07 -9.81
CA GLN A 175 -2.41 -8.30 -10.46
C GLN A 175 -2.28 -9.26 -11.65
N ASP A 176 -1.31 -9.01 -12.54
CA ASP A 176 -1.07 -9.83 -13.73
C ASP A 176 -0.71 -11.28 -13.33
N GLY A 177 0.14 -11.46 -12.31
CA GLY A 177 0.45 -12.79 -11.79
C GLY A 177 -0.73 -13.49 -11.13
N ILE A 178 -1.62 -12.77 -10.44
CA ILE A 178 -2.87 -13.36 -9.90
C ILE A 178 -3.78 -13.83 -11.04
N VAL A 179 -3.91 -13.03 -12.11
CA VAL A 179 -4.71 -13.39 -13.28
C VAL A 179 -4.13 -14.60 -13.99
N ALA A 180 -2.82 -14.63 -14.22
CA ALA A 180 -2.09 -15.76 -14.79
C ALA A 180 -2.30 -17.03 -13.95
N TYR A 181 -2.14 -16.93 -12.63
CA TYR A 181 -2.34 -18.06 -11.73
C TYR A 181 -3.78 -18.60 -11.75
N ARG A 182 -4.78 -17.73 -11.85
CA ARG A 182 -6.19 -18.16 -11.99
C ARG A 182 -6.44 -18.88 -13.31
N GLN A 183 -5.83 -18.43 -14.40
CA GLN A 183 -5.92 -19.10 -15.70
C GLN A 183 -5.28 -20.49 -15.63
N LEU A 184 -4.12 -20.60 -15.00
CA LEU A 184 -3.40 -21.86 -14.78
C LEU A 184 -4.23 -22.88 -13.98
N ILE A 185 -4.83 -22.46 -12.86
CA ILE A 185 -5.71 -23.33 -12.06
C ILE A 185 -6.89 -23.84 -12.90
N LYS A 186 -7.45 -22.97 -13.75
CA LYS A 186 -8.58 -23.32 -14.62
C LYS A 186 -8.16 -24.27 -15.75
N SER A 187 -7.01 -24.04 -16.40
CA SER A 187 -6.52 -24.89 -17.49
C SER A 187 -6.17 -26.30 -17.01
N LYS A 188 -5.55 -26.42 -15.83
CA LYS A 188 -5.16 -27.71 -15.24
C LYS A 188 -6.26 -28.42 -14.47
N GLY A 189 -7.42 -27.79 -14.27
CA GLY A 189 -8.48 -28.33 -13.42
C GLY A 189 -8.01 -28.58 -11.97
N THR A 190 -7.12 -27.73 -11.45
CA THR A 190 -6.50 -27.96 -10.14
C THR A 190 -7.54 -27.90 -9.02
N GLU A 191 -7.61 -28.97 -8.20
CA GLU A 191 -8.51 -28.98 -7.05
C GLU A 191 -8.18 -27.87 -6.05
N LYS A 192 -9.21 -27.35 -5.38
CA LYS A 192 -9.09 -26.25 -4.38
C LYS A 192 -8.06 -26.51 -3.28
N ARG A 193 -7.82 -27.78 -2.92
CA ARG A 193 -6.83 -28.16 -1.89
C ARG A 193 -5.39 -27.88 -2.31
N PHE A 194 -5.09 -28.00 -3.61
CA PHE A 194 -3.76 -27.77 -4.18
C PHE A 194 -3.55 -26.32 -4.65
N VAL A 195 -4.61 -25.50 -4.65
CA VAL A 195 -4.48 -24.05 -4.82
C VAL A 195 -3.68 -23.50 -3.64
N LYS A 196 -2.60 -22.75 -3.94
CA LYS A 196 -1.78 -22.09 -2.93
C LYS A 196 -2.64 -21.17 -2.09
N ASP A 197 -2.35 -21.12 -0.80
CA ASP A 197 -2.98 -20.14 0.09
C ASP A 197 -2.52 -18.74 -0.29
N GLY A 198 -3.40 -17.75 -0.12
CA GLY A 198 -3.06 -16.34 -0.37
C GLY A 198 -1.83 -15.91 0.41
N SER A 199 -1.71 -16.30 1.68
CA SER A 199 -0.48 -16.08 2.45
C SER A 199 0.78 -16.62 1.78
N THR A 200 0.71 -17.83 1.23
CA THR A 200 1.85 -18.50 0.60
C THR A 200 2.21 -17.83 -0.72
N PHE A 201 1.21 -17.52 -1.55
CA PHE A 201 1.41 -16.83 -2.83
C PHE A 201 2.09 -15.47 -2.66
N PHE A 202 1.60 -14.65 -1.72
CA PHE A 202 2.17 -13.33 -1.49
C PHE A 202 3.56 -13.39 -0.82
N ASN A 203 3.78 -14.33 0.11
CA ASN A 203 5.08 -14.48 0.78
C ASN A 203 6.18 -14.94 -0.16
N GLN A 204 5.88 -15.91 -1.04
CA GLN A 204 6.83 -16.47 -1.99
C GLN A 204 7.07 -15.57 -3.22
N GLU A 205 6.37 -14.45 -3.33
CA GLU A 205 6.44 -13.59 -4.52
C GLU A 205 6.10 -14.35 -5.81
N ALA A 206 5.20 -15.33 -5.69
CA ALA A 206 4.93 -16.34 -6.72
C ALA A 206 4.33 -15.77 -8.01
N TRP A 207 3.89 -14.51 -8.02
CA TRP A 207 3.43 -13.82 -9.23
C TRP A 207 4.52 -13.73 -10.31
N ASN A 208 5.80 -13.81 -9.94
CA ASN A 208 6.92 -13.82 -10.89
C ASN A 208 6.98 -15.11 -11.71
N ASP A 209 6.51 -16.23 -11.17
CA ASP A 209 6.67 -17.55 -11.79
C ASP A 209 5.59 -17.82 -12.85
N TYR A 210 4.42 -17.20 -12.73
CA TYR A 210 3.25 -17.58 -13.53
C TYR A 210 3.18 -16.89 -14.90
N LEU A 211 3.88 -15.78 -15.10
CA LEU A 211 3.86 -15.06 -16.38
C LEU A 211 4.54 -15.86 -17.50
N GLU A 212 5.62 -16.57 -17.18
CA GLU A 212 6.33 -17.42 -18.14
C GLU A 212 5.57 -18.73 -18.37
N VAL A 213 5.10 -19.38 -17.30
CA VAL A 213 4.32 -20.62 -17.38
C VAL A 213 3.05 -20.46 -18.23
N VAL A 214 2.33 -19.33 -18.11
CA VAL A 214 1.13 -19.10 -18.93
C VAL A 214 1.46 -18.86 -20.40
N LYS A 215 2.63 -18.26 -20.72
CA LYS A 215 3.09 -18.13 -22.11
C LYS A 215 3.47 -19.49 -22.69
N GLU A 216 4.22 -20.28 -21.93
CA GLU A 216 4.61 -21.64 -22.33
C GLU A 216 3.37 -22.52 -22.54
N GLU A 217 2.40 -22.50 -21.61
CA GLU A 217 1.17 -23.26 -21.77
C GLU A 217 0.34 -22.82 -22.97
N ARG A 218 0.31 -21.52 -23.27
CA ARG A 218 -0.37 -21.02 -24.47
C ARG A 218 0.32 -21.52 -25.73
N ASN A 219 1.65 -21.43 -25.78
CA ASN A 219 2.44 -21.90 -26.91
C ASN A 219 2.32 -23.42 -27.08
N GLU A 220 2.33 -24.18 -25.98
CA GLU A 220 2.09 -25.63 -26.00
C GLU A 220 0.68 -25.96 -26.43
N GLN A 221 -0.34 -25.25 -25.95
CA GLN A 221 -1.72 -25.46 -26.39
C GLN A 221 -1.89 -25.11 -27.88
N GLU A 222 -1.24 -24.06 -28.36
CA GLU A 222 -1.19 -23.70 -29.78
C GLU A 222 -0.41 -24.74 -30.60
N ALA A 223 0.65 -25.33 -30.05
CA ALA A 223 1.40 -26.41 -30.68
C ALA A 223 0.65 -27.76 -30.66
N ARG A 224 -0.16 -28.01 -29.63
CA ARG A 224 -1.02 -29.20 -29.48
C ARG A 224 -2.32 -29.11 -30.28
N LYS A 225 -2.81 -27.90 -30.57
CA LYS A 225 -3.88 -27.73 -31.56
C LYS A 225 -3.37 -28.35 -32.86
N PRO A 226 -4.11 -29.28 -33.48
CA PRO A 226 -3.70 -29.82 -34.76
C PRO A 226 -3.48 -28.64 -35.71
N LYS A 227 -2.29 -28.56 -36.32
CA LYS A 227 -2.02 -27.58 -37.38
C LYS A 227 -3.16 -27.69 -38.38
N PHE A 228 -3.72 -26.55 -38.75
CA PHE A 228 -4.78 -26.48 -39.76
C PHE A 228 -4.30 -27.21 -41.02
N ASP A 229 -4.98 -28.29 -41.36
CA ASP A 229 -4.72 -29.11 -42.55
C ASP A 229 -5.88 -28.86 -43.52
N PRO A 230 -5.67 -28.06 -44.59
CA PRO A 230 -6.72 -27.70 -45.54
C PRO A 230 -7.38 -28.93 -46.16
N LYS A 231 -6.58 -29.96 -46.49
CA LYS A 231 -7.06 -31.19 -47.14
C LYS A 231 -7.91 -32.02 -46.19
N LYS A 232 -7.43 -32.28 -44.97
CA LYS A 232 -8.24 -33.02 -43.97
C LYS A 232 -9.51 -32.28 -43.60
N THR A 233 -9.46 -30.95 -43.49
CA THR A 233 -10.62 -30.14 -43.13
C THR A 233 -11.68 -30.17 -44.25
N ALA A 234 -11.28 -30.00 -45.51
CA ALA A 234 -12.21 -30.08 -46.64
C ALA A 234 -12.85 -31.47 -46.77
N ILE A 235 -12.06 -32.54 -46.61
CA ILE A 235 -12.56 -33.92 -46.66
C ILE A 235 -13.53 -34.20 -45.49
N ALA A 236 -13.22 -33.75 -44.27
CA ALA A 236 -14.11 -33.92 -43.12
C ALA A 236 -15.45 -33.21 -43.31
N MET A 237 -15.43 -31.95 -43.78
CA MET A 237 -16.66 -31.22 -44.11
C MET A 237 -17.46 -31.92 -45.21
N TYR A 238 -16.78 -32.50 -46.20
CA TYR A 238 -17.43 -33.27 -47.25
C TYR A 238 -18.08 -34.55 -46.72
N ILE A 239 -17.44 -35.26 -45.79
CA ILE A 239 -18.03 -36.43 -45.13
C ILE A 239 -19.29 -36.05 -44.35
N ASP A 240 -19.29 -34.90 -43.66
CA ASP A 240 -20.44 -34.44 -42.86
C ASP A 240 -21.60 -33.94 -43.73
N TYR A 241 -21.31 -33.14 -44.75
CA TYR A 241 -22.33 -32.53 -45.62
C TYR A 241 -22.76 -33.40 -46.79
N ASN A 242 -21.91 -34.36 -47.18
CA ASN A 242 -22.07 -35.22 -48.35
C ASN A 242 -22.42 -34.43 -49.64
N SER A 243 -21.86 -33.23 -49.79
CA SER A 243 -22.10 -32.30 -50.89
C SER A 243 -20.90 -31.37 -51.09
N PRO A 244 -20.21 -31.40 -52.24
CA PRO A 244 -19.07 -30.53 -52.49
C PRO A 244 -19.45 -29.05 -52.52
N ASP A 245 -20.59 -28.71 -53.13
CA ASP A 245 -21.07 -27.32 -53.25
C ASP A 245 -21.34 -26.71 -51.87
N ARG A 246 -21.98 -27.47 -50.97
CA ARG A 246 -22.24 -27.03 -49.60
C ARG A 246 -20.96 -26.80 -48.81
N VAL A 247 -19.91 -27.61 -49.03
CA VAL A 247 -18.60 -27.40 -48.42
C VAL A 247 -17.98 -26.08 -48.89
N LEU A 248 -18.07 -25.76 -50.18
CA LEU A 248 -17.52 -24.54 -50.76
C LEU A 248 -18.25 -23.28 -50.27
N GLU A 249 -19.58 -23.33 -50.22
CA GLU A 249 -20.41 -22.27 -49.65
C GLU A 249 -20.02 -22.01 -48.19
N GLU A 250 -19.84 -23.06 -47.40
CA GLU A 250 -19.49 -22.94 -45.98
C GLU A 250 -18.05 -22.42 -45.78
N ILE A 251 -17.09 -22.85 -46.62
CA ILE A 251 -15.72 -22.32 -46.62
C ILE A 251 -15.73 -20.81 -46.88
N GLN A 252 -16.49 -20.35 -47.86
CA GLN A 252 -16.61 -18.92 -48.19
C GLN A 252 -17.38 -18.14 -47.13
N ALA A 253 -18.50 -18.69 -46.63
CA ALA A 253 -19.37 -18.04 -45.65
C ALA A 253 -18.69 -17.86 -44.30
N GLN A 254 -17.93 -18.86 -43.83
CA GLN A 254 -17.20 -18.80 -42.57
C GLN A 254 -15.78 -18.23 -42.70
N GLY A 255 -15.31 -17.97 -43.93
CA GLY A 255 -13.95 -17.47 -44.19
C GLY A 255 -12.86 -18.47 -43.77
N ILE A 256 -13.11 -19.77 -43.96
CA ILE A 256 -12.13 -20.82 -43.65
C ILE A 256 -10.94 -20.66 -44.61
N PRO A 257 -9.68 -20.71 -44.15
CA PRO A 257 -8.51 -20.44 -44.98
C PRO A 257 -8.16 -21.61 -45.92
N ILE A 258 -9.08 -21.97 -46.81
CA ILE A 258 -8.95 -22.97 -47.87
C ILE A 258 -9.35 -22.29 -49.18
N ASN A 259 -8.51 -22.37 -50.20
CA ASN A 259 -8.88 -21.92 -51.54
C ASN A 259 -9.99 -22.84 -52.08
N PRO A 260 -11.14 -22.31 -52.54
CA PRO A 260 -12.24 -23.12 -53.07
C PRO A 260 -11.83 -24.12 -54.15
N GLU A 261 -10.89 -23.77 -55.02
CA GLU A 261 -10.42 -24.68 -56.07
C GLU A 261 -9.56 -25.83 -55.50
N ASP A 262 -8.76 -25.56 -54.46
CA ASP A 262 -8.03 -26.61 -53.76
C ASP A 262 -8.97 -27.52 -52.96
N ALA A 263 -10.04 -26.97 -52.36
CA ALA A 263 -11.06 -27.76 -51.67
C ALA A 263 -11.77 -28.74 -52.61
N LYS A 264 -12.17 -28.28 -53.81
CA LYS A 264 -12.72 -29.15 -54.87
C LYS A 264 -11.75 -30.27 -55.23
N ARG A 265 -10.48 -29.94 -55.43
CA ARG A 265 -9.44 -30.92 -55.77
C ARG A 265 -9.29 -31.98 -54.68
N TYR A 266 -9.24 -31.57 -53.42
CA TYR A 266 -9.11 -32.49 -52.28
C TYR A 266 -10.30 -33.46 -52.14
N ILE A 267 -11.51 -32.98 -52.39
CA ILE A 267 -12.74 -33.80 -52.36
C ILE A 267 -12.76 -34.80 -53.52
N ALA A 268 -12.44 -34.34 -54.74
CA ALA A 268 -12.35 -35.20 -55.92
C ALA A 268 -11.32 -36.32 -55.75
N GLU A 269 -10.11 -35.98 -55.28
CA GLU A 269 -9.04 -36.97 -55.00
C GLU A 269 -9.48 -38.01 -53.95
N TYR A 270 -10.29 -37.61 -52.96
CA TYR A 270 -10.81 -38.51 -51.93
C TYR A 270 -11.87 -39.47 -52.47
N ASP A 271 -12.80 -38.97 -53.28
CA ASP A 271 -13.85 -39.79 -53.89
C ASP A 271 -13.31 -40.79 -54.91
N GLU A 272 -12.36 -40.38 -55.75
CA GLU A 272 -11.69 -41.28 -56.70
C GLU A 272 -10.96 -42.42 -55.97
N GLY A 273 -10.25 -42.11 -54.88
CA GLY A 273 -9.59 -43.12 -54.05
C GLY A 273 -10.55 -44.07 -53.34
N ARG A 274 -11.79 -43.63 -53.05
CA ARG A 274 -12.83 -44.47 -52.44
C ARG A 274 -13.51 -45.40 -53.45
N GLN A 275 -13.59 -45.01 -54.72
CA GLN A 275 -14.15 -45.84 -55.79
C GLN A 275 -13.20 -46.94 -56.28
N GLN A 276 -11.90 -46.79 -56.03
CA GLN A 276 -10.86 -47.75 -56.43
C GLN A 276 -10.50 -48.77 -55.33
N ALA A 277 -11.04 -48.63 -54.12
CA ALA A 277 -10.80 -49.48 -52.95
C ALA A 277 -11.98 -50.42 -52.67
#